data_AF-A0A6V7Y0Y4-F1
#
_entry.id   AF-A0A6V7Y0Y4-F1
#
_cell.length_a   1.000
_cell.length_b   1.000
_cell.length_c   1.000
_cell.angle_alpha   90.00
_cell.angle_beta   90.00
_cell.angle_gamma   90.00
#
_symmetry.space_group_name_H-M   'P 1'
#
loop_
_entity.id
_entity.type
_entity.pdbx_description
1 polymer ?
#
loop_
_entity_poly.entity_id
_entity_poly.type
_entity_poly.pdbx_seq_one_letter_code
_entity_poly.pdbx_strand_id
1 'polypeptide(L)'
;MNYQIFSNKDLKLKLPFGCIISGPSSTGKSTFVRKLISNYDQLIDPIPKTILYCYGEYNSLVPELQRAGVSVYSGVPPEDLIKKQEQPALVILDDLMYSIDEKIFI
;
A
#
# COMPACT_ATOMS: atom_id res chain seq x y z
N MET A 1 35.02 0.43 17.40
CA MET A 1 34.09 0.26 16.26
C MET A 1 32.72 -0.01 16.86
N ASN A 2 31.85 1.00 16.92
CA ASN A 2 30.52 0.86 17.53
C ASN A 2 29.58 0.22 16.50
N TYR A 3 29.23 -1.05 16.69
CA TYR A 3 28.12 -1.65 15.96
C TYR A 3 26.82 -1.05 16.51
N GLN A 4 26.12 -0.25 15.70
CA GLN A 4 24.73 0.07 15.99
C GLN A 4 23.91 -1.20 15.81
N ILE A 5 23.42 -1.75 16.92
CA ILE A 5 22.49 -2.87 16.91
C ILE A 5 21.13 -2.29 16.53
N PHE A 6 20.73 -2.45 15.27
CA PHE A 6 19.37 -2.12 14.83
C PHE A 6 18.39 -3.06 15.52
N SER A 7 17.39 -2.48 16.19
CA SER A 7 16.28 -3.23 16.73
C SER A 7 15.23 -3.48 15.64
N ASN A 8 14.35 -4.46 15.82
CA ASN A 8 13.22 -4.67 14.89
C ASN A 8 12.31 -3.44 14.74
N LYS A 9 12.33 -2.50 15.71
CA LYS A 9 11.59 -1.23 15.61
C LYS A 9 12.17 -0.28 14.57
N ASP A 10 13.47 -0.39 14.29
CA ASP A 10 14.20 0.45 13.34
C ASP A 10 13.99 0.00 11.88
N LEU A 11 13.42 -1.20 11.68
CA LEU A 11 13.16 -1.78 10.36
C LEU A 11 11.72 -1.57 9.85
N LYS A 12 10.85 -0.94 10.66
CA LYS A 12 9.47 -0.66 10.26
C LYS A 12 9.41 0.54 9.31
N LEU A 13 8.52 0.46 8.32
CA LEU A 13 8.19 1.59 7.45
C LEU A 13 7.47 2.66 8.28
N LYS A 14 8.05 3.86 8.36
CA LYS A 14 7.49 4.96 9.17
C LYS A 14 6.51 5.79 8.36
N LEU A 15 5.26 5.91 8.83
CA LEU A 15 4.31 6.82 8.19
C LEU A 15 4.59 8.29 8.58
N PRO A 16 4.44 9.23 7.63
CA PRO A 16 4.11 9.01 6.21
C PRO A 16 5.33 8.53 5.41
N PHE A 17 5.13 7.58 4.47
CA PHE A 17 6.15 7.17 3.50
C PHE A 17 5.55 7.03 2.09
N GLY A 18 6.40 7.18 1.08
CA GLY A 18 6.13 6.78 -0.30
C GLY A 18 6.95 5.55 -0.66
N CYS A 19 6.34 4.61 -1.38
CA CYS A 19 7.02 3.39 -1.83
C CYS A 19 6.60 3.08 -3.27
N ILE A 20 7.59 2.77 -4.12
CA ILE A 20 7.37 2.31 -5.49
C ILE A 20 7.85 0.87 -5.57
N ILE A 21 6.96 -0.02 -5.97
CA ILE A 21 7.27 -1.42 -6.23
C ILE A 21 7.19 -1.61 -7.75
N SER A 22 8.34 -1.71 -8.41
CA SER A 22 8.43 -1.81 -9.87
C SER A 22 9.11 -3.09 -10.31
N GLY A 23 8.74 -3.55 -11.51
CA GLY A 23 9.30 -4.75 -12.13
C GLY A 23 8.40 -5.31 -13.24
N PRO A 24 8.93 -6.14 -14.14
CA PRO A 24 8.15 -6.78 -15.20
C PRO A 24 6.93 -7.57 -14.67
N SER A 25 5.98 -7.89 -15.56
CA SER A 25 4.89 -8.80 -15.22
C SER A 25 5.43 -10.16 -14.73
N SER A 26 4.71 -10.79 -13.80
CA SER A 26 5.07 -12.09 -13.22
C SER A 26 6.34 -12.14 -12.34
N THR A 27 6.90 -11.00 -11.92
CA THR A 27 8.04 -10.96 -10.96
C THR A 27 7.64 -11.00 -9.49
N GLY A 28 6.34 -11.11 -9.19
CA GLY A 28 5.83 -11.27 -7.82
C GLY A 28 5.49 -9.95 -7.10
N LYS A 29 5.33 -8.84 -7.81
CA LYS A 29 4.89 -7.55 -7.23
C LYS A 29 3.59 -7.69 -6.42
N SER A 30 2.54 -8.25 -7.01
CA SER A 30 1.26 -8.46 -6.33
C SER A 30 1.40 -9.42 -5.14
N THR A 31 2.29 -10.42 -5.22
CA THR A 31 2.63 -11.30 -4.09
C THR A 31 3.30 -10.54 -2.95
N PHE A 32 4.20 -9.61 -3.26
CA PHE A 32 4.81 -8.74 -2.26
C PHE A 32 3.77 -7.83 -1.60
N VAL A 33 2.93 -7.16 -2.40
CA VAL A 33 1.86 -6.28 -1.90
C VAL A 33 0.91 -7.06 -0.99
N ARG A 34 0.49 -8.26 -1.40
CA ARG A 34 -0.33 -9.16 -0.57
C ARG A 34 0.31 -9.43 0.79
N LYS A 35 1.61 -9.78 0.81
CA LYS A 35 2.34 -10.05 2.07
C LYS A 35 2.48 -8.80 2.92
N LEU A 36 2.72 -7.64 2.31
CA LEU A 36 2.79 -6.36 3.00
C LEU A 36 1.45 -6.05 3.69
N ILE A 37 0.35 -6.12 2.95
CA ILE A 37 -1.00 -5.87 3.49
C ILE A 37 -1.36 -6.90 4.56
N SER A 38 -0.94 -8.17 4.42
CA SER A 38 -1.25 -9.21 5.41
C SER A 38 -0.48 -9.06 6.73
N ASN A 39 0.63 -8.31 6.74
CA ASN A 39 1.51 -8.16 7.91
C ASN A 39 1.75 -6.68 8.25
N TYR A 40 0.85 -5.80 7.81
CA TYR A 40 1.04 -4.35 7.88
C TYR A 40 1.22 -3.81 9.30
N ASP A 41 0.56 -4.43 10.29
CA ASP A 41 0.62 -4.14 11.72
C ASP A 41 2.01 -4.39 12.33
N GLN A 42 2.76 -5.34 11.74
CA GLN A 42 4.13 -5.65 12.13
C GLN A 42 5.15 -4.85 11.33
N LEU A 43 4.86 -4.51 10.08
CA LEU A 43 5.79 -3.88 9.14
C LEU A 43 5.74 -2.35 9.12
N ILE A 44 4.62 -1.74 9.52
CA ILE A 44 4.39 -0.30 9.41
C ILE A 44 4.18 0.31 10.81
N ASP A 45 4.68 1.53 11.01
CA ASP A 45 4.52 2.28 12.26
C ASP A 45 4.33 3.79 12.00
N PRO A 46 3.32 4.45 12.57
CA PRO A 46 2.17 3.87 13.28
C PRO A 46 1.37 2.89 12.41
N ILE A 47 0.64 1.98 13.05
CA ILE A 47 -0.22 1.01 12.35
C ILE A 47 -1.32 1.78 11.59
N PRO A 48 -1.43 1.60 10.25
CA PRO A 48 -2.53 2.17 9.47
C PRO A 48 -3.90 1.78 10.04
N LYS A 49 -4.82 2.75 10.16
CA LYS A 49 -6.21 2.48 10.56
C LYS A 49 -7.07 2.03 9.40
N THR A 50 -6.77 2.52 8.20
CA THR A 50 -7.46 2.14 6.97
C THR A 50 -6.47 1.79 5.88
N ILE A 51 -6.82 0.78 5.08
CA ILE A 51 -6.09 0.39 3.88
C ILE A 51 -7.05 0.51 2.70
N LEU A 52 -6.66 1.30 1.70
CA LEU A 52 -7.38 1.46 0.43
C LEU A 52 -6.52 0.88 -0.70
N TYR A 53 -6.96 -0.23 -1.28
CA TYR A 53 -6.30 -0.88 -2.41
C TYR A 53 -7.02 -0.53 -3.72
N CYS A 54 -6.35 0.24 -4.57
CA CYS A 54 -6.84 0.63 -5.87
C CYS A 54 -6.18 -0.21 -6.96
N TYR A 55 -6.96 -0.77 -7.87
CA TYR A 55 -6.46 -1.66 -8.92
C TYR A 55 -6.87 -1.20 -10.32
N GLY A 56 -5.96 -1.32 -11.29
CA GLY A 56 -6.28 -1.14 -12.72
C GLY A 56 -7.00 -2.33 -13.32
N GLU A 57 -6.58 -3.54 -12.95
CA GLU A 57 -7.15 -4.80 -13.43
C GLU A 57 -7.66 -5.66 -12.28
N TYR A 58 -8.86 -6.21 -12.42
CA TYR A 58 -9.42 -7.11 -11.42
C TYR A 58 -8.71 -8.47 -11.47
N ASN A 59 -8.08 -8.86 -10.37
CA ASN A 59 -7.36 -10.12 -10.24
C ASN A 59 -7.79 -10.88 -8.98
N SER A 60 -7.19 -12.06 -8.74
CA SER A 60 -7.54 -12.90 -7.58
C SER A 60 -7.19 -12.29 -6.22
N LEU A 61 -6.35 -11.24 -6.16
CA LEU A 61 -6.01 -10.54 -4.92
C LEU A 61 -7.17 -9.64 -4.45
N VAL A 62 -7.91 -9.02 -5.37
CA VAL A 62 -9.03 -8.12 -5.03
C VAL A 62 -10.08 -8.78 -4.11
N PRO A 63 -10.68 -9.94 -4.47
CA PRO A 63 -11.67 -10.60 -3.61
C PRO A 63 -11.05 -11.20 -2.33
N GLU A 64 -9.73 -11.45 -2.31
CA GLU A 64 -9.04 -11.84 -1.09
C GLU A 64 -8.96 -10.67 -0.10
N LEU A 65 -8.52 -9.51 -0.58
CA LEU A 65 -8.41 -8.29 0.23
C LEU A 65 -9.77 -7.82 0.76
N GLN A 66 -10.81 -7.86 -0.08
CA GLN A 66 -12.19 -7.54 0.36
C GLN A 66 -12.65 -8.43 1.51
N ARG A 67 -12.38 -9.75 1.43
CA ARG A 67 -12.72 -10.70 2.51
C ARG A 67 -11.92 -10.45 3.78
N ALA A 68 -10.71 -9.90 3.66
CA ALA A 68 -9.88 -9.48 4.79
C ALA A 68 -10.29 -8.12 5.39
N GLY A 69 -11.35 -7.47 4.88
CA GLY A 69 -11.84 -6.18 5.35
C GLY A 69 -11.08 -4.97 4.79
N VAL A 70 -10.27 -5.15 3.75
CA VAL A 70 -9.58 -4.06 3.06
C VAL A 70 -10.54 -3.38 2.08
N SER A 71 -10.57 -2.05 2.10
CA SER A 71 -11.33 -1.27 1.13
C SER A 71 -10.68 -1.39 -0.25
N VAL A 72 -11.47 -1.74 -1.26
CA VAL A 72 -10.97 -1.83 -2.64
C VAL A 72 -11.68 -0.84 -3.55
N TYR A 73 -10.96 -0.34 -4.55
CA TYR A 73 -11.48 0.60 -5.54
C TYR A 73 -10.93 0.28 -6.94
N SER A 74 -11.79 0.31 -7.96
CA SER A 74 -11.39 0.07 -9.35
C SER A 74 -10.96 1.37 -10.00
N GLY A 75 -9.74 1.45 -10.52
CA GLY A 75 -9.19 2.65 -11.15
C GLY A 75 -8.55 3.62 -10.16
N VAL A 76 -8.28 4.84 -10.64
CA VAL A 76 -7.69 5.91 -9.82
C VAL A 76 -8.75 6.46 -8.85
N PRO A 77 -8.50 6.44 -7.53
CA PRO A 77 -9.46 6.92 -6.55
C PRO A 77 -9.66 8.44 -6.67
N PRO A 78 -10.89 8.96 -6.57
CA PRO A 78 -11.11 10.40 -6.49
C PRO A 78 -10.57 10.95 -5.16
N GLU A 79 -10.17 12.22 -5.15
CA GLU A 79 -9.57 12.86 -3.98
C GLU A 79 -10.47 12.78 -2.73
N ASP A 80 -11.78 12.92 -2.90
CA ASP A 80 -12.76 12.81 -1.81
C ASP A 80 -12.76 11.42 -1.15
N LEU A 81 -12.47 10.35 -1.92
CA LEU A 81 -12.38 9.00 -1.37
C LEU A 81 -11.13 8.85 -0.51
N ILE A 82 -10.02 9.45 -0.93
CA ILE A 82 -8.76 9.47 -0.17
C ILE A 82 -8.93 10.29 1.12
N LYS A 83 -9.56 11.46 1.03
CA LYS A 83 -9.83 12.36 2.17
C LYS A 83 -10.77 11.76 3.21
N LYS A 84 -11.65 10.84 2.81
CA LYS A 84 -12.56 10.11 3.72
C LYS A 84 -11.89 9.00 4.53
N GLN A 85 -10.64 8.61 4.20
CA GLN A 85 -9.93 7.57 4.93
C GLN A 85 -9.52 8.03 6.33
N GLU A 86 -9.66 7.14 7.33
CA GLU A 86 -9.24 7.45 8.69
C GLU A 86 -7.71 7.41 8.81
N GLN A 87 -7.11 8.48 9.35
CA GLN A 87 -5.67 8.59 9.47
C GLN A 87 -5.12 7.91 10.73
N PRO A 88 -3.92 7.30 10.67
CA PRO A 88 -3.06 7.17 9.48
C PRO A 88 -3.59 6.14 8.46
N ALA A 89 -3.60 6.50 7.17
CA ALA A 89 -4.11 5.65 6.09
C ALA A 89 -2.97 5.11 5.20
N LEU A 90 -3.15 3.89 4.67
CA LEU A 90 -2.30 3.32 3.64
C LEU A 90 -3.08 3.23 2.33
N VAL A 91 -2.64 3.96 1.30
CA VAL A 91 -3.22 3.92 -0.05
C VAL A 91 -2.26 3.18 -0.97
N ILE A 92 -2.77 2.16 -1.65
CA ILE A 92 -2.01 1.32 -2.58
C ILE A 92 -2.61 1.49 -3.98
N LEU A 93 -1.74 1.74 -4.95
CA LEU A 93 -2.07 1.95 -6.35
C LEU A 93 -1.38 0.85 -7.17
N ASP A 94 -2.14 -0.17 -7.58
CA ASP A 94 -1.59 -1.32 -8.32
C ASP A 94 -1.92 -1.22 -9.82
N ASP A 95 -0.88 -1.21 -10.65
CA ASP A 95 -0.93 -0.96 -12.11
C ASP A 95 -1.65 0.34 -12.53
N LEU A 96 -1.82 1.29 -11.60
CA LEU A 96 -2.51 2.57 -11.85
C LEU A 96 -1.58 3.76 -12.08
N MET A 97 -0.26 3.62 -11.86
CA MET A 97 0.67 4.75 -11.99
C MET A 97 0.71 5.37 -13.39
N TYR A 98 0.42 4.58 -14.44
CA TYR A 98 0.32 5.10 -15.82
C TYR A 98 -0.98 5.87 -16.08
N SER A 99 -2.01 5.67 -15.26
CA SER A 99 -3.34 6.28 -15.42
C SER A 99 -3.52 7.54 -14.56
N ILE A 100 -2.51 7.89 -13.77
CA ILE A 100 -2.52 9.06 -12.89
C ILE A 100 -1.85 10.21 -13.65
N ASP A 101 -2.63 11.22 -14.02
CA ASP A 101 -2.08 12.51 -14.44
C ASP A 101 -1.17 13.05 -13.32
N GLU A 102 -0.01 13.62 -13.69
CA GLU A 102 1.08 14.09 -12.80
C GLU A 102 0.65 15.00 -11.62
N LYS A 103 -0.61 15.43 -11.57
CA LYS A 103 -1.16 16.41 -10.61
C LYS A 103 -1.42 15.89 -9.20
N ILE A 104 -1.23 14.60 -8.89
CA ILE A 104 -1.56 14.02 -7.57
C ILE A 104 -0.35 13.93 -6.61
N PHE A 105 0.87 14.26 -7.07
CA PHE A 105 2.07 14.28 -6.24
C PHE A 105 2.49 15.70 -5.84
N ILE A 106 1.67 16.41 -5.06
CA ILE A 106 2.08 17.66 -4.40
C ILE A 106 1.49 17.73 -2.99
#